data_AF-A0A2N2D6N1-F1
#
_entry.id   AF-A0A2N2D6N1-F1
#
_cell.length_a   1.000
_cell.length_b   1.000
_cell.length_c   1.000
_cell.angle_alpha   90.00
_cell.angle_beta   90.00
_cell.angle_gamma   90.00
#
_symmetry.space_group_name_H-M   'P 1'
#
loop_
_entity.id
_entity.type
_entity.pdbx_description
1 polymer ?
#
loop_
_entity_poly.entity_id
_entity_poly.type
_entity_poly.pdbx_seq_one_letter_code
_entity_poly.pdbx_strand_id
1 'polypeptide(L)' 'MYTTQCLICKKEFEIPFSDFRYKDIKYKRDKHHCCDKCNKMVQEECQKITGLTPEMIDIWDAVLSKYGRL' A
#
# COMPACT_ATOMS: atom_id res chain seq x y z
N MET A 1 13.40 -14.78 -2.23
CA MET A 1 12.22 -13.93 -2.44
C MET A 1 11.07 -14.52 -1.64
N TYR A 2 9.96 -13.78 -1.50
CA TYR A 2 8.71 -14.33 -0.93
C TYR A 2 7.61 -14.18 -1.97
N THR A 3 6.75 -15.18 -2.09
CA THR A 3 5.61 -15.17 -3.00
C THR A 3 4.32 -15.17 -2.20
N THR A 4 3.33 -14.43 -2.70
CA THR A 4 1.98 -14.42 -2.12
C THR A 4 0.96 -14.10 -3.21
N GLN A 5 -0.33 -14.31 -2.91
CA GLN A 5 -1.43 -14.03 -3.82
C GLN A 5 -1.93 -12.59 -3.67
N CYS A 6 -2.18 -11.92 -4.80
CA CYS A 6 -2.78 -10.58 -4.82
C CYS A 6 -4.27 -10.65 -4.48
N LEU A 7 -4.73 -9.79 -3.57
CA LEU A 7 -6.14 -9.70 -3.17
C LEU A 7 -7.07 -9.39 -4.35
N ILE A 8 -6.62 -8.54 -5.28
CA ILE A 8 -7.47 -7.98 -6.34
C ILE A 8 -7.49 -8.91 -7.56
N CYS A 9 -6.34 -9.15 -8.17
CA CYS A 9 -6.28 -9.93 -9.41
C CYS A 9 -6.14 -11.45 -9.19
N LYS A 10 -5.98 -11.89 -7.93
CA LYS A 10 -5.79 -13.29 -7.53
C LYS A 10 -4.59 -14.00 -8.14
N LYS A 11 -3.69 -13.28 -8.81
CA LYS A 11 -2.42 -13.80 -9.33
C LYS A 11 -1.35 -13.81 -8.24
N GLU A 12 -0.44 -14.76 -8.32
CA GLU A 12 0.77 -14.75 -7.51
C GLU A 12 1.70 -13.62 -7.94
N PHE A 13 2.38 -13.03 -6.98
CA PHE A 13 3.43 -12.05 -7.22
C PHE A 13 4.59 -12.26 -6.25
N GLU A 14 5.77 -11.86 -6.71
CA GLU A 14 7.01 -12.00 -5.96
C GLU A 14 7.39 -10.68 -5.31
N ILE A 15 7.96 -10.77 -4.11
CA ILE A 15 8.47 -9.62 -3.37
C ILE A 15 9.96 -9.86 -3.11
N PRO A 16 10.84 -8.98 -3.63
CA PRO A 16 12.27 -9.08 -3.38
C PRO A 16 12.60 -8.73 -1.92
N PHE A 17 13.70 -9.27 -1.40
CA PHE A 17 14.14 -8.99 -0.02
C PHE A 17 14.48 -7.51 0.22
N SER A 18 14.82 -6.79 -0.84
CA SER A 18 15.09 -5.35 -0.85
C SER A 18 13.83 -4.48 -0.79
N ASP A 19 12.64 -5.06 -0.99
CA ASP A 19 11.39 -4.32 -0.89
C ASP A 19 11.15 -3.91 0.57
N PHE A 20 10.86 -2.63 0.79
CA PHE A 20 10.57 -2.11 2.13
C PHE A 20 9.38 -2.82 2.79
N ARG A 21 8.44 -3.34 1.99
CA ARG A 21 7.26 -4.10 2.43
C ARG A 21 7.57 -5.56 2.72
N TYR A 22 8.77 -6.06 2.38
CA TYR A 22 9.12 -7.48 2.49
C TYR A 22 8.83 -8.05 3.89
N LYS A 23 9.25 -7.33 4.94
CA LYS A 23 9.03 -7.76 6.33
C LYS A 23 7.55 -7.79 6.67
N ASP A 24 6.80 -6.76 6.30
CA ASP A 24 5.36 -6.69 6.56
C ASP A 24 4.62 -7.82 5.86
N ILE A 25 4.89 -8.06 4.59
CA ILE A 25 4.18 -9.08 3.82
C ILE A 25 4.57 -10.49 4.28
N LYS A 26 5.84 -10.72 4.61
CA LYS A 26 6.33 -12.03 5.09
C LYS A 26 5.82 -12.39 6.49
N TYR A 27 5.77 -11.42 7.41
CA TYR A 27 5.47 -11.67 8.82
C TYR A 27 4.02 -11.35 9.21
N LYS A 28 3.27 -10.57 8.41
CA LYS A 28 1.81 -10.34 8.55
C LYS A 28 1.06 -11.10 7.44
N ARG A 29 1.20 -12.43 7.45
CA ARG A 29 0.66 -13.34 6.41
C ARG A 29 -0.86 -13.46 6.43
N ASP A 30 -1.46 -13.13 7.55
CA ASP A 30 -2.91 -13.06 7.78
C ASP A 30 -3.56 -11.86 7.09
N LYS A 31 -2.76 -10.87 6.66
CA LYS A 31 -3.25 -9.68 5.98
C LYS A 31 -3.29 -9.88 4.47
N HIS A 32 -4.29 -9.27 3.86
CA HIS A 32 -4.41 -9.24 2.40
C HIS A 32 -3.38 -8.28 1.80
N HIS A 33 -2.70 -8.73 0.74
CA HIS A 33 -1.67 -7.96 0.05
C HIS A 33 -2.02 -7.79 -1.42
N CYS A 34 -1.53 -6.72 -2.03
CA CYS A 34 -1.76 -6.40 -3.44
C CYS A 34 -0.43 -6.33 -4.19
N CYS A 35 -0.42 -6.84 -5.42
CA CYS A 35 0.72 -6.63 -6.31
C CYS A 35 0.83 -5.15 -6.74
N ASP A 36 2.00 -4.74 -7.21
CA ASP A 36 2.27 -3.33 -7.54
C ASP A 36 1.31 -2.75 -8.57
N LYS A 37 0.94 -3.54 -9.59
CA LYS A 37 -0.02 -3.11 -10.62
C LYS A 37 -1.39 -2.81 -10.01
N CYS A 38 -1.88 -3.68 -9.14
CA CYS A 38 -3.18 -3.49 -8.49
C CYS A 38 -3.13 -2.35 -7.47
N ASN A 39 -2.04 -2.21 -6.72
CA ASN A 39 -1.85 -1.08 -5.81
C ASN A 39 -1.86 0.26 -6.55
N LYS A 40 -1.11 0.37 -7.65
CA LYS A 40 -1.07 1.59 -8.47
C LYS A 40 -2.43 1.95 -9.04
N MET A 41 -3.16 0.96 -9.58
CA MET A 41 -4.52 1.16 -10.09
C MET A 41 -5.46 1.72 -9.01
N VAL A 42 -5.45 1.13 -7.81
CA VAL A 42 -6.30 1.60 -6.70
C VAL A 42 -5.93 3.03 -6.32
N GLN A 43 -4.64 3.36 -6.21
CA GLN A 43 -4.19 4.71 -5.92
C GLN A 43 -4.66 5.72 -6.97
N GLU A 44 -4.51 5.41 -8.27
CA GLU A 44 -4.96 6.26 -9.36
C GLU A 44 -6.48 6.51 -9.34
N GLU A 45 -7.28 5.46 -9.10
CA GLU A 45 -8.73 5.61 -9.01
C GLU A 45 -9.16 6.38 -7.77
N CYS A 46 -8.51 6.17 -6.61
CA CYS A 46 -8.77 6.96 -5.41
C CYS A 46 -8.46 8.45 -5.64
N GLN A 47 -7.34 8.76 -6.30
CA GLN A 47 -6.98 10.15 -6.64
C GLN A 47 -8.02 10.77 -7.57
N LYS A 48 -8.48 10.04 -8.61
CA LYS A 48 -9.52 10.53 -9.53
C LYS A 48 -10.85 10.81 -8.83
N ILE A 49 -11.27 9.92 -7.93
CA ILE A 49 -12.57 10.02 -7.25
C ILE A 49 -12.56 11.12 -6.19
N THR A 50 -11.49 11.22 -5.42
CA THR A 50 -11.41 12.14 -4.27
C THR A 50 -10.82 13.50 -4.61
N GLY A 51 -10.05 13.59 -5.70
CA GLY A 51 -9.23 14.76 -6.02
C GLY A 51 -8.03 14.95 -5.09
N LEU A 52 -7.77 14.03 -4.17
CA LEU A 52 -6.64 14.10 -3.23
C LEU A 52 -5.38 13.59 -3.90
N THR A 53 -4.34 14.43 -3.97
CA THR A 53 -3.01 13.98 -4.42
C THR A 53 -2.25 13.32 -3.27
N PRO A 54 -1.22 12.49 -3.55
CA PRO A 54 -0.37 11.91 -2.50
C PRO A 54 0.21 12.96 -1.55
N GLU A 55 0.62 14.12 -2.06
CA GLU A 55 1.21 15.19 -1.26
C GLU A 55 0.21 15.79 -0.27
N MET A 56 -1.08 15.81 -0.62
CA MET A 56 -2.13 16.27 0.29
C MET A 56 -2.33 15.31 1.46
N ILE A 57 -2.15 14.01 1.23
CA ILE A 57 -2.19 12.98 2.28
C ILE A 57 -1.00 13.15 3.21
N ASP A 58 0.20 13.37 2.67
CA ASP A 58 1.41 13.60 3.47
C ASP A 58 1.28 14.85 4.36
N ILE A 59 0.72 15.94 3.82
CA ILE A 59 0.44 17.16 4.60
C ILE A 59 -0.56 16.84 5.72
N TRP A 60 -1.60 16.08 5.44
CA TRP A 60 -2.62 15.73 6.42
C TRP A 60 -2.05 14.88 7.56
N ASP A 61 -1.21 13.89 7.24
CA ASP A 61 -0.53 13.05 8.23
C ASP A 61 0.45 13.86 9.10
N ALA A 62 1.19 14.80 8.49
CA ALA A 62 2.07 15.71 9.22
C ALA A 62 1.29 16.62 10.19
N VAL A 63 0.11 17.09 9.78
CA VAL A 63 -0.79 17.86 10.64
C VAL A 63 -1.33 16.99 11.78
N LEU A 64 -1.89 15.82 11.49
CA LEU A 64 -2.50 14.95 12.52
C LEU A 64 -1.49 14.44 13.55
N SER A 65 -0.28 14.07 13.11
CA SER A 65 0.80 13.64 14.00
C SER A 65 1.25 14.77 14.94
N LYS A 66 1.31 16.01 14.45
CA LYS A 66 1.65 17.19 15.26
C LYS A 66 0.59 17.50 16.34
N TYR A 67 -0.68 17.20 16.07
CA TYR A 67 -1.79 17.45 16.99
C TYR A 67 -2.20 16.21 17.82
N GLY A 68 -1.40 15.13 17.82
CA GLY A 68 -1.55 13.99 18.73
C GLY A 68 -2.85 13.21 18.58
N ARG A 69 -3.44 13.16 17.38
CA ARG A 69 -4.69 12.43 17.10
C ARG A 69 -4.54 11.11 16.37
N LEU A 70 -3.32 10.57 16.27
CA LEU A 70 -3.04 9.22 15.78
C LEU A 70 -1.91 8.58 16.58
#